data_AF-A0AAE4MWL2-F1
#
_entry.id   AF-A0AAE4MWL2-F1
#
_cell.length_a   1.000
_cell.length_b   1.000
_cell.length_c   1.000
_cell.angle_alpha   90.00
_cell.angle_beta   90.00
_cell.angle_gamma   90.00
#
_symmetry.space_group_name_H-M   'P 1'
#
loop_
_entity.id
_entity.type
_entity.pdbx_description
1 polymer ?
#
loop_
_entity_poly.entity_id
_entity_poly.type
_entity_poly.pdbx_seq_one_letter_code
_entity_poly.pdbx_strand_id
1 'polypeptide(L)'
;MEDNEDSQMKSIFDIIQGESYTETLNNINEMSKDNEVLRDVLLLGFYQNPNQEIHHQINSVYNKVFKAQRKDNWLCNHMGCRKPSTYSHELSERAVLSHIADKENEAFILKHNTKYNPFYFCFEKKNIRNILNFSGYCGVHDQDLFALLDNPDSIVDLEYVNLQSLRMLRRQIFELELNLRLAHEMISELSSLITKHQGPVENVEDAQGYLDFIQEKEKTVKKSLEESLEFYDELWDGIQSKDYIIEYDEIPCSRLGWVFSHAFIGDVKNCSKRVFSFIFKIDTQSNPVLIHAYNKNTLRSMKVNFRITQDEVVEIILLNKKKLALSIDFIKSLDDFYLESLILNEEFSGKTNNFAYIILFKMIFLGE
;
A
#
# COMPACT_ATOMS: atom_id res chain seq x y z
N MET A 1 -49.47 -31.06 19.39
CA MET A 1 -48.08 -30.64 19.63
C MET A 1 -47.28 -31.27 18.53
N GLU A 2 -47.24 -30.58 17.39
CA GLU A 2 -46.26 -30.83 16.35
C GLU A 2 -45.20 -29.74 16.54
N ASP A 3 -44.02 -30.16 16.97
CA ASP A 3 -42.83 -29.33 17.01
C ASP A 3 -42.37 -29.10 15.58
N ASN A 4 -42.78 -27.98 14.99
CA ASN A 4 -42.08 -27.42 13.84
C ASN A 4 -40.85 -26.67 14.39
N GLU A 5 -39.76 -27.41 14.60
CA GLU A 5 -38.44 -26.81 14.56
C GLU A 5 -38.22 -26.29 13.14
N ASP A 6 -38.27 -24.96 12.99
CA ASP A 6 -37.71 -24.27 11.82
C ASP A 6 -36.23 -24.67 11.71
N SER A 7 -35.97 -25.76 10.98
CA SER A 7 -34.68 -26.10 10.43
C SER A 7 -34.32 -25.00 9.42
N GLN A 8 -33.78 -23.88 9.93
CA GLN A 8 -33.07 -22.92 9.09
C GLN A 8 -31.95 -23.67 8.39
N MET A 9 -32.15 -23.95 7.10
CA MET A 9 -31.18 -24.60 6.25
C MET A 9 -29.95 -23.67 6.19
N LYS A 10 -28.93 -23.97 7.00
CA LYS A 10 -27.69 -23.21 7.05
C LYS A 10 -27.11 -23.15 5.64
N SER A 11 -26.75 -21.94 5.21
CA SER A 11 -26.07 -21.75 3.93
C SER A 11 -24.75 -22.54 3.93
N ILE A 12 -24.28 -22.98 2.76
CA ILE A 12 -22.93 -23.56 2.65
C ILE A 12 -21.87 -22.62 3.23
N PHE A 13 -22.10 -21.30 3.16
CA PHE A 13 -21.23 -20.28 3.74
C PHE A 13 -21.31 -20.19 5.27
N ASP A 14 -22.41 -20.64 5.89
CA ASP A 14 -22.49 -20.77 7.35
C ASP A 14 -21.84 -22.08 7.83
N ILE A 15 -21.75 -23.09 6.95
CA ILE A 15 -21.16 -24.40 7.25
C ILE A 15 -19.63 -24.35 7.15
N ILE A 16 -19.07 -23.62 6.17
CA ILE A 16 -17.61 -23.55 5.99
C ILE A 16 -16.91 -22.69 7.04
N GLN A 17 -17.60 -21.72 7.64
CA GLN A 17 -16.98 -20.74 8.53
C GLN A 17 -16.90 -21.25 9.96
N GLY A 18 -15.67 -21.52 10.41
CA GLY A 18 -15.35 -21.93 11.78
C GLY A 18 -15.24 -20.77 12.76
N GLU A 19 -14.70 -21.04 13.95
CA GLU A 19 -14.43 -20.05 15.00
C GLU A 19 -13.13 -19.26 14.74
N SER A 20 -12.38 -19.61 13.69
CA SER A 20 -11.18 -18.89 13.29
C SER A 20 -11.00 -18.80 11.78
N TYR A 21 -10.16 -17.85 11.37
CA TYR A 21 -9.73 -17.71 9.96
C TYR A 21 -9.08 -19.01 9.45
N THR A 22 -8.17 -19.61 10.23
CA THR A 22 -7.45 -20.82 9.85
C THR A 22 -8.37 -22.03 9.72
N GLU A 23 -9.28 -22.22 10.68
CA GLU A 23 -10.27 -23.30 10.63
C GLU A 23 -11.17 -23.17 9.38
N THR A 24 -11.62 -21.96 9.08
CA THR A 24 -12.42 -21.69 7.89
C THR A 24 -11.67 -22.04 6.60
N LEU A 25 -10.38 -21.68 6.50
CA LEU A 25 -9.57 -22.05 5.34
C LEU A 25 -9.36 -23.57 5.23
N ASN A 26 -9.17 -24.26 6.35
CA ASN A 26 -9.05 -25.72 6.36
C ASN A 26 -10.35 -26.38 5.88
N ASN A 27 -11.51 -25.94 6.39
CA ASN A 27 -12.81 -26.42 5.94
C ASN A 27 -13.01 -26.23 4.42
N ILE A 28 -12.62 -25.06 3.90
CA ILE A 28 -12.67 -24.79 2.46
C ILE A 28 -11.77 -25.76 1.68
N ASN A 29 -10.52 -25.96 2.12
CA ASN A 29 -9.58 -26.85 1.46
C ASN A 29 -10.05 -28.33 1.51
N GLU A 30 -10.63 -28.77 2.63
CA GLU A 30 -11.19 -30.11 2.76
C GLU A 30 -12.42 -30.32 1.86
N MET A 31 -13.33 -29.35 1.82
CA MET A 31 -14.55 -29.43 0.99
C MET A 31 -14.28 -29.29 -0.50
N SER A 32 -13.21 -28.59 -0.88
CA SER A 32 -12.83 -28.35 -2.27
C SER A 32 -11.78 -29.33 -2.79
N LYS A 33 -11.45 -30.38 -2.03
CA LYS A 33 -10.35 -31.32 -2.34
C LYS A 33 -10.27 -31.67 -3.84
N ASP A 34 -9.12 -31.38 -4.44
CA ASP A 34 -8.79 -31.59 -5.85
C ASP A 34 -9.67 -30.83 -6.87
N ASN A 35 -10.41 -29.80 -6.43
CA ASN A 35 -11.26 -28.96 -7.26
C ASN A 35 -10.98 -27.46 -7.02
N GLU A 36 -10.06 -26.91 -7.80
CA GLU A 36 -9.65 -25.49 -7.73
C GLU A 36 -10.81 -24.53 -7.97
N VAL A 37 -11.71 -24.83 -8.92
CA VAL A 37 -12.87 -23.97 -9.21
C VAL A 37 -13.80 -23.88 -8.01
N LEU A 38 -14.07 -25.00 -7.34
CA LEU A 38 -14.89 -25.01 -6.12
C LEU A 38 -14.18 -24.26 -4.99
N ARG A 39 -12.87 -24.45 -4.84
CA ARG A 39 -12.07 -23.72 -3.85
C ARG A 39 -12.20 -22.21 -4.04
N ASP A 40 -12.05 -21.72 -5.27
CA ASP A 40 -12.15 -20.30 -5.59
C ASP A 40 -13.54 -19.73 -5.30
N VAL A 41 -14.60 -20.47 -5.62
CA VAL A 41 -15.98 -20.07 -5.32
C VAL A 41 -16.22 -19.99 -3.80
N LEU A 42 -15.71 -20.96 -3.04
CA LEU A 42 -15.84 -20.98 -1.57
C LEU A 42 -15.04 -19.85 -0.92
N LEU A 43 -13.81 -19.60 -1.37
CA LEU A 43 -12.98 -18.47 -0.92
C LEU A 43 -13.66 -17.13 -1.22
N LEU A 44 -14.20 -16.96 -2.43
CA LEU A 44 -14.89 -15.74 -2.82
C LEU A 44 -16.08 -15.45 -1.90
N GLY A 45 -16.93 -16.46 -1.66
CA GLY A 45 -18.10 -16.27 -0.79
C GLY A 45 -17.74 -16.06 0.68
N PHE A 46 -16.64 -16.69 1.15
CA PHE A 46 -16.08 -16.41 2.48
C PHE A 46 -15.62 -14.95 2.60
N TYR A 47 -14.79 -14.46 1.67
CA TYR A 47 -14.30 -13.08 1.73
C TYR A 47 -15.43 -12.05 1.61
N GLN A 48 -16.50 -12.37 0.87
CA GLN A 48 -17.67 -11.49 0.76
C GLN A 48 -18.48 -11.41 2.06
N ASN A 49 -18.56 -12.51 2.82
CA ASN A 49 -19.45 -12.64 3.98
C ASN A 49 -18.74 -13.28 5.18
N PRO A 50 -17.67 -12.68 5.71
CA PRO A 50 -17.01 -13.23 6.89
C PRO A 50 -17.92 -13.13 8.12
N ASN A 51 -17.87 -14.15 8.96
CA ASN A 51 -18.59 -14.17 10.23
C ASN A 51 -18.02 -13.13 11.20
N GLN A 52 -18.76 -12.86 12.27
CA GLN A 52 -18.42 -11.81 13.22
C GLN A 52 -17.07 -12.07 13.93
N GLU A 53 -16.74 -13.32 14.20
CA GLU A 53 -15.50 -13.69 14.88
C GLU A 53 -14.27 -13.41 14.02
N ILE A 54 -14.31 -13.83 12.75
CA ILE A 54 -13.26 -13.55 11.76
C ILE A 54 -13.11 -12.04 11.55
N HIS A 55 -14.23 -11.31 11.47
CA HIS A 55 -14.23 -9.86 11.39
C HIS A 55 -13.49 -9.21 12.58
N HIS A 56 -13.77 -9.67 13.80
CA HIS A 56 -13.09 -9.17 15.01
C HIS A 56 -11.60 -9.51 15.02
N GLN A 57 -11.23 -10.72 14.63
CA GLN A 57 -9.84 -11.17 14.55
C GLN A 57 -9.02 -10.28 13.59
N ILE A 58 -9.53 -10.04 12.38
CA ILE A 58 -8.84 -9.22 11.38
C ILE A 58 -8.76 -7.76 11.83
N ASN A 59 -9.83 -7.22 12.42
CA ASN A 59 -9.81 -5.87 12.96
C ASN A 59 -8.82 -5.70 14.11
N SER A 60 -8.61 -6.73 14.92
CA SER A 60 -7.56 -6.73 15.95
C SER A 60 -6.17 -6.54 15.33
N VAL A 61 -5.90 -7.24 14.21
CA VAL A 61 -4.65 -7.09 13.45
C VAL A 61 -4.51 -5.67 12.89
N TYR A 62 -5.53 -5.14 12.21
CA TYR A 62 -5.48 -3.76 11.70
C TYR A 62 -5.28 -2.74 12.81
N ASN A 63 -5.92 -2.93 13.97
CA ASN A 63 -5.73 -2.05 15.12
C ASN A 63 -4.31 -2.07 15.67
N LYS A 64 -3.60 -3.22 15.66
CA LYS A 64 -2.17 -3.29 16.00
C LYS A 64 -1.35 -2.43 15.01
N VAL A 65 -1.61 -2.58 13.70
CA VAL A 65 -0.93 -1.81 12.64
C VAL A 65 -1.18 -0.30 12.80
N PHE A 66 -2.42 0.13 12.98
CA PHE A 66 -2.76 1.55 13.14
C PHE A 66 -2.15 2.16 14.40
N LYS A 67 -2.04 1.41 15.50
CA LYS A 67 -1.37 1.88 16.72
C LYS A 67 0.13 2.07 16.48
N ALA A 68 0.77 1.14 15.77
CA ALA A 68 2.19 1.23 15.45
C ALA A 68 2.52 2.45 14.56
N GLN A 69 1.61 2.85 13.67
CA GLN A 69 1.77 4.00 12.76
C GLN A 69 1.73 5.39 13.43
N ARG A 70 1.23 5.50 14.67
CA ARG A 70 1.06 6.80 15.35
C ARG A 70 2.37 7.58 15.44
N LYS A 71 2.35 8.85 15.03
CA LYS A 71 3.55 9.73 14.96
C LYS A 71 4.37 9.81 16.25
N ASP A 72 3.74 9.66 17.41
CA ASP A 72 4.41 9.75 18.71
C ASP A 72 5.44 8.62 18.91
N ASN A 73 5.37 7.57 18.09
CA ASN A 73 6.32 6.47 18.06
C ASN A 73 7.55 6.73 17.16
N TRP A 74 7.60 7.86 16.45
CA TRP A 74 8.52 8.05 15.32
C TRP A 74 9.28 9.37 15.40
N LEU A 75 10.52 9.35 14.90
CA LEU A 75 11.42 10.50 14.84
C LEU A 75 11.73 10.87 13.39
N CYS A 76 12.15 12.11 13.17
CA CYS A 76 12.45 12.64 11.83
C CYS A 76 13.55 11.87 11.08
N ASN A 77 14.62 11.50 11.78
CA ASN A 77 15.81 10.80 11.29
C ASN A 77 16.58 11.41 10.09
N HIS A 78 16.05 12.44 9.41
CA HIS A 78 16.79 13.19 8.39
C HIS A 78 18.09 13.75 8.98
N MET A 79 19.25 13.39 8.41
CA MET A 79 20.58 13.78 8.86
C MET A 79 20.81 13.58 10.37
N GLY A 80 20.29 12.48 10.92
CA GLY A 80 20.42 12.16 12.36
C GLY A 80 19.50 12.98 13.28
N CYS A 81 18.52 13.69 12.74
CA CYS A 81 17.56 14.48 13.52
C CYS A 81 16.74 13.61 14.48
N ARG A 82 16.78 13.94 15.77
CA ARG A 82 16.06 13.23 16.83
C ARG A 82 14.79 13.93 17.30
N LYS A 83 14.33 14.95 16.59
CA LYS A 83 13.05 15.61 16.92
C LYS A 83 11.88 14.67 16.61
N PRO A 84 10.79 14.72 17.38
CA PRO A 84 9.56 13.99 17.07
C PRO A 84 9.09 14.24 15.65
N SER A 85 8.62 13.18 15.00
CA SER A 85 8.01 13.29 13.68
C SER A 85 6.67 14.04 13.75
N THR A 86 6.32 14.69 12.65
CA THR A 86 4.99 15.22 12.37
C THR A 86 4.32 14.38 11.29
N TYR A 87 3.05 14.66 11.00
CA TYR A 87 2.39 14.10 9.84
C TYR A 87 2.85 14.87 8.59
N SER A 88 3.91 14.38 7.96
CA SER A 88 4.37 14.80 6.63
C SER A 88 3.40 14.29 5.58
N HIS A 89 3.24 14.99 4.46
CA HIS A 89 2.47 14.50 3.32
C HIS A 89 3.38 13.94 2.25
N GLU A 90 3.04 12.76 1.72
CA GLU A 90 3.78 12.16 0.60
C GLU A 90 3.61 12.98 -0.70
N LEU A 91 2.39 13.47 -0.94
CA LEU A 91 2.06 14.47 -1.96
C LEU A 91 1.55 15.75 -1.28
N SER A 92 1.99 16.91 -1.74
CA SER A 92 1.68 18.19 -1.07
C SER A 92 0.19 18.40 -0.82
N GLU A 93 -0.18 18.72 0.43
CA GLU A 93 -1.55 19.14 0.75
C GLU A 93 -1.96 20.36 -0.08
N ARG A 94 -1.07 21.35 -0.16
CA ARG A 94 -1.36 22.65 -0.75
C ARG A 94 -1.28 22.62 -2.27
N ALA A 95 -0.24 22.01 -2.84
CA ALA A 95 0.02 22.05 -4.28
C ALA A 95 -0.65 20.91 -5.05
N VAL A 96 -1.07 19.83 -4.38
CA VAL A 96 -1.60 18.63 -5.05
C VAL A 96 -2.98 18.28 -4.52
N LEU A 97 -3.12 17.98 -3.22
CA LEU A 97 -4.39 17.48 -2.66
C LEU A 97 -5.51 18.52 -2.70
N SER A 98 -5.18 19.81 -2.61
CA SER A 98 -6.15 20.91 -2.71
C SER A 98 -6.92 20.92 -4.03
N HIS A 99 -6.33 20.40 -5.12
CA HIS A 99 -6.95 20.35 -6.44
C HIS A 99 -8.02 19.25 -6.56
N ILE A 100 -7.97 18.22 -5.72
CA ILE A 100 -8.99 17.16 -5.67
C ILE A 100 -9.97 17.33 -4.50
N ALA A 101 -9.74 18.33 -3.65
CA ALA A 101 -10.56 18.60 -2.49
C ALA A 101 -11.88 19.28 -2.86
N ASP A 102 -12.93 18.96 -2.12
CA ASP A 102 -14.20 19.69 -2.18
C ASP A 102 -14.13 21.02 -1.39
N LYS A 103 -15.28 21.71 -1.30
CA LYS A 103 -15.40 23.00 -0.61
C LYS A 103 -15.13 22.91 0.90
N GLU A 104 -15.16 21.72 1.49
CA GLU A 104 -14.89 21.46 2.91
C GLU A 104 -13.43 21.04 3.15
N ASN A 105 -12.59 21.13 2.11
CA ASN A 105 -11.21 20.61 2.07
C ASN A 105 -11.16 19.09 2.29
N GLU A 106 -12.15 18.35 1.78
CA GLU A 106 -12.22 16.91 1.88
C GLU A 106 -12.09 16.23 0.51
N ALA A 107 -11.43 15.08 0.49
CA ALA A 107 -11.35 14.20 -0.67
C ALA A 107 -11.59 12.75 -0.23
N PHE A 108 -11.66 11.83 -1.18
CA PHE A 108 -11.84 10.41 -0.90
C PHE A 108 -10.51 9.67 -0.96
N ILE A 109 -10.32 8.73 -0.05
CA ILE A 109 -9.21 7.77 -0.07
C ILE A 109 -9.78 6.35 0.07
N LEU A 110 -9.16 5.38 -0.61
CA LEU A 110 -9.47 3.98 -0.38
C LEU A 110 -8.76 3.49 0.88
N LYS A 111 -9.49 2.81 1.76
CA LYS A 111 -8.91 2.12 2.93
C LYS A 111 -9.60 0.79 3.16
N HIS A 112 -9.00 -0.10 3.96
CA HIS A 112 -9.67 -1.31 4.40
C HIS A 112 -10.99 -0.98 5.12
N ASN A 113 -12.04 -1.71 4.77
CA ASN A 113 -13.39 -1.52 5.32
C ASN A 113 -13.55 -2.27 6.65
N THR A 114 -12.79 -1.82 7.66
CA THR A 114 -12.80 -2.39 9.02
C THR A 114 -14.16 -2.31 9.71
N LYS A 115 -15.10 -1.50 9.21
CA LYS A 115 -16.44 -1.36 9.78
C LYS A 115 -17.38 -2.48 9.33
N TYR A 116 -17.32 -2.88 8.06
CA TYR A 116 -18.30 -3.81 7.47
C TYR A 116 -17.67 -5.09 6.93
N ASN A 117 -16.63 -4.99 6.10
CA ASN A 117 -15.93 -6.16 5.57
C ASN A 117 -14.43 -5.87 5.43
N PRO A 118 -13.58 -6.38 6.33
CA PRO A 118 -12.16 -6.07 6.36
C PRO A 118 -11.34 -6.62 5.17
N PHE A 119 -11.90 -7.52 4.37
CA PHE A 119 -11.26 -8.03 3.13
C PHE A 119 -11.42 -7.08 1.95
N TYR A 120 -12.33 -6.10 2.04
CA TYR A 120 -12.61 -5.15 0.98
C TYR A 120 -12.10 -3.76 1.35
N PHE A 121 -11.87 -2.94 0.33
CA PHE A 121 -11.68 -1.52 0.51
C PHE A 121 -13.05 -0.81 0.65
N CYS A 122 -13.03 0.40 1.15
CA CYS A 122 -14.13 1.34 1.02
C CYS A 122 -13.59 2.74 0.75
N PHE A 123 -14.43 3.56 0.11
CA PHE A 123 -14.18 4.98 -0.03
C PHE A 123 -14.43 5.67 1.31
N GLU A 124 -13.44 6.40 1.79
CA GLU A 124 -13.56 7.23 2.99
C GLU A 124 -13.38 8.69 2.62
N LYS A 125 -14.39 9.51 2.90
CA LYS A 125 -14.27 10.96 2.83
C LYS A 125 -13.45 11.46 4.03
N LYS A 126 -12.38 12.20 3.76
CA LYS A 126 -11.44 12.71 4.77
C LYS A 126 -10.95 14.10 4.40
N ASN A 127 -10.69 14.92 5.41
CA ASN A 127 -9.94 16.15 5.22
C ASN A 127 -8.55 15.87 4.63
N ILE A 128 -8.13 16.68 3.66
CA ILE A 128 -6.87 16.49 2.92
C ILE A 128 -5.62 16.50 3.82
N ARG A 129 -5.66 17.15 4.99
CA ARG A 129 -4.60 17.07 6.02
C ARG A 129 -4.32 15.64 6.50
N ASN A 130 -5.30 14.75 6.34
CA ASN A 130 -5.27 13.36 6.80
C ASN A 130 -5.18 12.35 5.64
N ILE A 131 -4.94 12.81 4.42
CA ILE A 131 -4.79 11.98 3.22
C ILE A 131 -3.31 11.91 2.85
N LEU A 132 -2.83 10.70 2.55
CA LEU A 132 -1.43 10.42 2.19
C LEU A 132 -0.38 10.96 3.17
N ASN A 133 -0.77 11.18 4.43
CA ASN A 133 0.14 11.64 5.47
C ASN A 133 0.86 10.47 6.16
N PHE A 134 2.01 10.76 6.76
CA PHE A 134 2.87 9.77 7.38
C PHE A 134 3.79 10.37 8.43
N SER A 135 4.28 9.54 9.33
CA SER A 135 5.18 9.93 10.42
C SER A 135 6.62 10.04 9.90
N GLY A 136 6.88 11.09 9.12
CA GLY A 136 8.09 11.23 8.30
C GLY A 136 9.15 12.14 8.89
N TYR A 137 8.99 13.45 8.68
CA TYR A 137 9.93 14.49 9.09
C TYR A 137 9.46 15.20 10.36
N CYS A 138 10.31 16.02 10.99
CA CYS A 138 9.84 17.02 11.94
C CYS A 138 9.35 18.24 11.19
N GLY A 139 8.49 19.07 11.81
CA GLY A 139 7.87 20.21 11.11
C GLY A 139 8.85 21.19 10.47
N VAL A 140 10.06 21.35 11.01
CA VAL A 140 11.10 22.21 10.43
C VAL A 140 11.64 21.62 9.13
N HIS A 141 12.10 20.36 9.15
CA HIS A 141 12.65 19.74 7.96
C HIS A 141 11.59 19.50 6.88
N ASP A 142 10.35 19.18 7.28
CA ASP A 142 9.28 19.02 6.29
C ASP A 142 9.03 20.32 5.52
N GLN A 143 8.97 21.46 6.24
CA GLN A 143 8.75 22.76 5.64
C GLN A 143 9.96 23.23 4.81
N ASP A 144 11.18 23.10 5.35
CA ASP A 144 12.38 23.64 4.73
C ASP A 144 12.78 22.86 3.47
N LEU A 145 12.68 21.52 3.51
CA LEU A 145 13.09 20.67 2.39
C LEU A 145 12.11 20.74 1.21
N PHE A 146 10.82 20.88 1.50
CA PHE A 146 9.77 20.66 0.50
C PHE A 146 8.95 21.90 0.17
N ALA A 147 9.41 23.09 0.56
CA ALA A 147 8.78 24.35 0.20
C ALA A 147 8.53 24.49 -1.31
N LEU A 148 9.42 23.97 -2.16
CA LEU A 148 9.23 23.92 -3.61
C LEU A 148 8.02 23.05 -4.00
N LEU A 149 7.91 21.84 -3.43
CA LEU A 149 6.81 20.92 -3.70
C LEU A 149 5.47 21.46 -3.16
N ASP A 150 5.51 22.28 -2.12
CA ASP A 150 4.33 22.85 -1.48
C ASP A 150 3.85 24.17 -2.14
N ASN A 151 4.55 24.63 -3.17
CA ASN A 151 4.14 25.75 -4.00
C ASN A 151 3.29 25.27 -5.20
N PRO A 152 2.00 25.64 -5.29
CA PRO A 152 1.10 25.23 -6.38
C PRO A 152 1.54 25.64 -7.79
N ASP A 153 2.41 26.65 -7.90
CA ASP A 153 2.89 27.18 -9.17
C ASP A 153 4.24 26.60 -9.60
N SER A 154 4.77 25.63 -8.86
CA SER A 154 6.04 24.98 -9.20
C SER A 154 5.93 24.16 -10.48
N ILE A 155 6.95 24.27 -11.33
CA ILE A 155 7.09 23.47 -12.54
C ILE A 155 7.62 22.09 -12.16
N VAL A 156 7.09 21.04 -12.79
CA VAL A 156 7.59 19.67 -12.64
C VAL A 156 8.86 19.51 -13.48
N ASP A 157 10.00 19.85 -12.88
CA ASP A 157 11.34 19.69 -13.47
C ASP A 157 12.19 18.67 -12.68
N LEU A 158 13.48 18.53 -13.03
CA LEU A 158 14.38 17.60 -12.35
C LEU A 158 14.49 17.87 -10.84
N GLU A 159 14.50 19.13 -10.41
CA GLU A 159 14.58 19.48 -8.98
C GLU A 159 13.32 19.03 -8.25
N TYR A 160 12.15 19.35 -8.82
CA TYR A 160 10.86 18.89 -8.30
C TYR A 160 10.82 17.37 -8.17
N VAL A 161 11.18 16.64 -9.23
CA VAL A 161 11.11 15.18 -9.24
C VAL A 161 12.09 14.54 -8.25
N ASN A 162 13.30 15.08 -8.08
CA ASN A 162 14.26 14.57 -7.10
C ASN A 162 13.77 14.83 -5.66
N LEU A 163 13.22 16.01 -5.37
CA LEU A 163 12.63 16.31 -4.06
C LEU A 163 11.39 15.44 -3.77
N GLN A 164 10.51 15.26 -4.76
CA GLN A 164 9.34 14.39 -4.62
C GLN A 164 9.76 12.94 -4.37
N SER A 165 10.79 12.46 -5.08
CA SER A 165 11.38 11.13 -4.87
C SER A 165 11.97 10.99 -3.46
N LEU A 166 12.63 12.03 -2.92
CA LEU A 166 13.15 12.04 -1.55
C LEU A 166 12.03 11.92 -0.50
N ARG A 167 10.90 12.63 -0.71
CA ARG A 167 9.72 12.57 0.17
C ARG A 167 9.07 11.18 0.14
N MET A 168 8.91 10.61 -1.04
CA MET A 168 8.38 9.26 -1.25
C MET A 168 9.31 8.17 -0.67
N LEU A 169 10.62 8.32 -0.85
CA LEU A 169 11.60 7.41 -0.27
C LEU A 169 11.56 7.42 1.25
N ARG A 170 11.40 8.59 1.89
CA ARG A 170 11.22 8.64 3.35
C ARG A 170 9.94 7.94 3.80
N ARG A 171 8.84 8.04 3.04
CA ARG A 171 7.62 7.26 3.32
C ARG A 171 7.90 5.76 3.19
N GLN A 172 8.63 5.33 2.17
CA GLN A 172 9.00 3.92 1.99
C GLN A 172 9.88 3.41 3.13
N ILE A 173 10.86 4.20 3.55
CA ILE A 173 11.69 3.89 4.74
C ILE A 173 10.80 3.74 5.98
N PHE A 174 9.86 4.65 6.21
CA PHE A 174 8.91 4.53 7.32
C PHE A 174 8.09 3.23 7.25
N GLU A 175 7.63 2.82 6.06
CA GLU A 175 6.90 1.57 5.88
C GLU A 175 7.78 0.33 6.16
N LEU A 176 9.06 0.36 5.78
CA LEU A 176 10.04 -0.67 6.13
C LEU A 176 10.34 -0.72 7.63
N GLU A 177 10.54 0.43 8.27
CA GLU A 177 10.75 0.52 9.73
C GLU A 177 9.52 0.00 10.50
N LEU A 178 8.31 0.32 10.03
CA LEU A 178 7.05 -0.20 10.58
C LEU A 178 6.96 -1.72 10.45
N ASN A 179 7.29 -2.26 9.27
CA ASN A 179 7.25 -3.69 9.01
C ASN A 179 8.24 -4.45 9.92
N LEU A 180 9.45 -3.92 10.12
CA LEU A 180 10.41 -4.52 11.06
C LEU A 180 9.89 -4.52 12.50
N ARG A 181 9.29 -3.42 12.93
CA ARG A 181 8.70 -3.35 14.27
C ARG A 181 7.61 -4.41 14.45
N LEU A 182 6.70 -4.53 13.49
CA LEU A 182 5.63 -5.53 13.54
C LEU A 182 6.19 -6.96 13.48
N ALA A 183 7.20 -7.21 12.65
CA ALA A 183 7.87 -8.50 12.58
C ALA A 183 8.51 -8.89 13.91
N HIS A 184 9.23 -7.98 14.58
CA HIS A 184 9.80 -8.22 15.91
C HIS A 184 8.73 -8.55 16.95
N GLU A 185 7.61 -7.81 16.96
CA GLU A 185 6.48 -8.08 17.85
C GLU A 185 5.90 -9.49 17.59
N MET A 186 5.70 -9.86 16.32
CA MET A 186 5.21 -11.19 15.92
C MET A 186 6.18 -12.32 16.29
N ILE A 187 7.48 -12.14 16.02
CA ILE A 187 8.53 -13.11 16.35
C ILE A 187 8.57 -13.34 17.87
N SER A 188 8.47 -12.27 18.66
CA SER A 188 8.45 -12.37 20.12
C SER A 188 7.20 -13.10 20.63
N GLU A 189 6.02 -12.80 20.07
CA GLU A 189 4.76 -13.46 20.43
C GLU A 189 4.83 -14.97 20.10
N LEU A 190 5.25 -15.32 18.87
CA LEU A 190 5.36 -16.71 18.41
C LEU A 190 6.42 -17.51 19.18
N SER A 191 7.61 -16.95 19.38
CA SER A 191 8.68 -17.62 20.14
C SER A 191 8.23 -17.93 21.58
N SER A 192 7.49 -17.02 22.21
CA SER A 192 6.90 -17.25 23.53
C SER A 192 5.86 -18.37 23.50
N LEU A 193 5.01 -18.43 22.47
CA LEU A 193 3.99 -19.48 22.34
C LEU A 193 4.63 -20.86 22.16
N ILE A 194 5.63 -20.96 21.27
CA ILE A 194 6.40 -22.19 21.03
C ILE A 194 7.06 -22.69 22.31
N THR A 195 7.76 -21.79 23.03
CA THR A 195 8.50 -22.15 24.25
C THR A 195 7.57 -22.62 25.38
N LYS A 196 6.34 -22.10 25.45
CA LYS A 196 5.36 -22.41 26.50
C LYS A 196 4.46 -23.59 26.15
N HIS A 197 4.51 -24.10 24.91
CA HIS A 197 3.61 -25.15 24.46
C HIS A 197 3.93 -26.48 25.14
N GLN A 198 2.90 -27.14 25.68
CA GLN A 198 2.97 -28.48 26.30
C GLN A 198 2.16 -29.53 25.52
N GLY A 199 1.72 -29.22 24.29
CA GLY A 199 0.89 -30.09 23.45
C GLY A 199 1.69 -30.92 22.43
N PRO A 200 1.00 -31.50 21.41
CA PRO A 200 1.60 -32.39 20.42
C PRO A 200 2.72 -31.73 19.61
N VAL A 201 3.75 -32.52 19.24
CA VAL A 201 4.95 -32.06 18.52
C VAL A 201 4.62 -31.44 17.16
N GLU A 202 3.63 -31.99 16.42
CA GLU A 202 3.24 -31.50 15.08
C GLU A 202 2.79 -30.01 15.10
N ASN A 203 2.07 -29.57 16.13
CA ASN A 203 1.66 -28.17 16.27
C ASN A 203 2.85 -27.22 16.54
N VAL A 204 3.94 -27.75 17.10
CA VAL A 204 5.17 -27.00 17.37
C VAL A 204 6.01 -26.87 16.10
N GLU A 205 6.06 -27.91 15.27
CA GLU A 205 6.78 -27.89 13.99
C GLU A 205 6.16 -26.89 13.00
N ASP A 206 4.83 -26.87 12.86
CA ASP A 206 4.14 -25.90 12.02
C ASP A 206 4.38 -24.46 12.51
N ALA A 207 4.24 -24.22 13.82
CA ALA A 207 4.52 -22.92 14.42
C ALA A 207 5.97 -22.47 14.23
N GLN A 208 6.93 -23.40 14.32
CA GLN A 208 8.34 -23.13 14.03
C GLN A 208 8.56 -22.77 12.56
N GLY A 209 7.91 -23.48 11.63
CA GLY A 209 7.95 -23.14 10.21
C GLY A 209 7.44 -21.72 9.91
N TYR A 210 6.36 -21.28 10.56
CA TYR A 210 5.88 -19.90 10.46
C TYR A 210 6.85 -18.89 11.09
N LEU A 211 7.47 -19.23 12.22
CA LEU A 211 8.48 -18.38 12.85
C LEU A 211 9.69 -18.18 11.92
N ASP A 212 10.21 -19.27 11.34
CA ASP A 212 11.33 -19.24 10.41
C ASP A 212 10.99 -18.39 9.16
N PHE A 213 9.77 -18.54 8.64
CA PHE A 213 9.28 -17.71 7.53
C PHE A 213 9.28 -16.22 7.87
N ILE A 214 8.78 -15.82 9.04
CA ILE A 214 8.74 -14.41 9.46
C ILE A 214 10.16 -13.88 9.69
N GLN A 215 11.07 -14.67 10.26
CA GLN A 215 12.47 -14.29 10.44
C GLN A 215 13.20 -14.06 9.10
N GLU A 216 12.95 -14.89 8.09
CA GLU A 216 13.49 -14.66 6.74
C GLU A 216 12.92 -13.39 6.09
N LYS A 217 11.63 -13.12 6.28
CA LYS A 217 11.02 -11.85 5.84
C LYS A 217 11.62 -10.65 6.56
N GLU A 218 11.84 -10.73 7.88
CA GLU A 218 12.49 -9.69 8.67
C GLU A 218 13.88 -9.36 8.12
N LYS A 219 14.72 -10.37 7.84
CA LYS A 219 16.04 -10.18 7.21
C LYS A 219 15.95 -9.44 5.87
N THR A 220 14.98 -9.82 5.04
CA THR A 220 14.75 -9.20 3.72
C THR A 220 14.33 -7.73 3.85
N VAL A 221 13.43 -7.43 4.80
CA VAL A 221 12.99 -6.05 5.08
C VAL A 221 14.16 -5.23 5.65
N LYS A 222 14.97 -5.81 6.53
CA LYS A 222 16.12 -5.13 7.14
C LYS A 222 17.16 -4.74 6.09
N LYS A 223 17.53 -5.67 5.21
CA LYS A 223 18.40 -5.37 4.07
C LYS A 223 17.81 -4.25 3.21
N SER A 224 16.51 -4.28 2.98
CA SER A 224 15.83 -3.24 2.20
C SER A 224 15.84 -1.87 2.85
N LEU A 225 15.74 -1.82 4.17
CA LEU A 225 15.85 -0.59 4.94
C LEU A 225 17.26 -0.01 4.84
N GLU A 226 18.29 -0.84 5.04
CA GLU A 226 19.70 -0.44 4.95
C GLU A 226 19.99 0.18 3.57
N GLU A 227 19.63 -0.51 2.48
CA GLU A 227 19.83 0.00 1.11
C GLU A 227 19.04 1.28 0.82
N SER A 228 17.84 1.41 1.39
CA SER A 228 17.00 2.61 1.22
C SER A 228 17.55 3.82 1.96
N LEU A 229 18.17 3.61 3.13
CA LEU A 229 18.85 4.65 3.89
C LEU A 229 20.12 5.12 3.16
N GLU A 230 20.93 4.20 2.64
CA GLU A 230 22.09 4.54 1.81
C GLU A 230 21.68 5.36 0.59
N PHE A 231 20.64 4.92 -0.14
CA PHE A 231 20.15 5.65 -1.30
C PHE A 231 19.52 7.00 -0.94
N TYR A 232 18.93 7.13 0.25
CA TYR A 232 18.39 8.40 0.73
C TYR A 232 19.50 9.45 0.90
N ASP A 233 20.64 9.05 1.48
CA ASP A 233 21.79 9.93 1.65
C ASP A 233 22.39 10.32 0.28
N GLU A 234 22.53 9.35 -0.64
CA GLU A 234 22.97 9.63 -2.03
C GLU A 234 22.04 10.63 -2.75
N LEU A 235 20.73 10.43 -2.63
CA LEU A 235 19.73 11.31 -3.25
C LEU A 235 19.78 12.71 -2.66
N TRP A 236 19.94 12.82 -1.34
CA TRP A 236 20.07 14.09 -0.67
C TRP A 236 21.33 14.85 -1.10
N ASP A 237 22.47 14.16 -1.19
CA ASP A 237 23.73 14.75 -1.67
C ASP A 237 23.62 15.25 -3.12
N GLY A 238 22.95 14.48 -3.99
CA GLY A 238 22.64 14.88 -5.36
C GLY A 238 21.79 16.15 -5.43
N ILE A 239 20.77 16.26 -4.57
CA ILE A 239 19.92 17.46 -4.46
C ILE A 239 20.73 18.67 -3.98
N GLN A 240 21.54 18.52 -2.93
CA GLN A 240 22.35 19.60 -2.37
C GLN A 240 23.41 20.13 -3.35
N SER A 241 24.04 19.22 -4.09
CA SER A 241 25.06 19.56 -5.09
C SER A 241 24.49 20.00 -6.44
N LYS A 242 23.17 19.84 -6.65
CA LYS A 242 22.48 19.97 -7.95
C LYS A 242 22.97 19.00 -9.02
N ASP A 243 23.64 17.92 -8.62
CA ASP A 243 23.97 16.79 -9.48
C ASP A 243 22.89 15.71 -9.32
N TYR A 244 21.72 16.00 -9.88
CA TYR A 244 20.53 15.17 -9.71
C TYR A 244 20.74 13.73 -10.21
N ILE A 245 20.46 12.77 -9.33
CA ILE A 245 20.68 11.33 -9.58
C ILE A 245 19.39 10.59 -10.02
N ILE A 246 18.23 11.25 -9.92
CA ILE A 246 16.98 10.75 -10.47
C ILE A 246 16.73 11.39 -11.84
N GLU A 247 16.45 10.53 -12.83
CA GLU A 247 15.87 10.90 -14.13
C GLU A 247 14.40 10.52 -14.14
N TYR A 248 13.63 11.06 -15.09
CA TYR A 248 12.22 10.75 -15.20
C TYR A 248 11.69 10.81 -16.63
N ASP A 249 10.60 10.10 -16.83
CA ASP A 249 9.79 10.11 -18.04
C ASP A 249 8.35 10.51 -17.67
N GLU A 250 7.73 11.30 -18.55
CA GLU A 250 6.29 11.59 -18.48
C GLU A 250 5.50 10.47 -19.17
N ILE A 251 4.48 9.96 -18.48
CA ILE A 251 3.57 8.95 -19.02
C ILE A 251 2.28 9.66 -19.43
N PRO A 252 1.75 9.38 -20.65
CA PRO A 252 0.48 9.95 -21.07
C PRO A 252 -0.64 9.67 -20.07
N CYS A 253 -1.24 10.75 -19.57
CA CYS A 253 -2.41 10.74 -18.69
C CYS A 253 -3.23 11.98 -19.01
N SER A 254 -4.54 11.81 -19.21
CA SER A 254 -5.45 12.91 -19.54
C SER A 254 -6.54 13.13 -18.48
N ARG A 255 -6.67 12.22 -17.52
CA ARG A 255 -7.74 12.22 -16.52
C ARG A 255 -7.34 13.01 -15.28
N LEU A 256 -8.16 14.00 -14.94
CA LEU A 256 -8.10 14.77 -13.70
C LEU A 256 -8.89 14.09 -12.57
N GLY A 257 -8.73 14.58 -11.35
CA GLY A 257 -9.58 14.24 -10.21
C GLY A 257 -9.11 13.02 -9.41
N TRP A 258 -7.87 12.58 -9.64
CA TRP A 258 -7.22 11.53 -8.86
C TRP A 258 -5.74 11.82 -8.70
N VAL A 259 -5.14 11.39 -7.60
CA VAL A 259 -3.69 11.48 -7.37
C VAL A 259 -3.20 10.20 -6.74
N PHE A 260 -1.94 9.89 -6.98
CA PHE A 260 -1.33 8.63 -6.55
C PHE A 260 0.17 8.81 -6.38
N SER A 261 0.76 8.09 -5.44
CA SER A 261 2.21 7.99 -5.34
C SER A 261 2.61 6.62 -4.79
N HIS A 262 3.67 6.06 -5.37
CA HIS A 262 4.27 4.83 -4.89
C HIS A 262 5.76 4.77 -5.19
N ALA A 263 6.54 4.34 -4.21
CA ALA A 263 7.95 4.03 -4.37
C ALA A 263 8.11 2.51 -4.47
N PHE A 264 8.73 2.05 -5.55
CA PHE A 264 9.08 0.67 -5.79
C PHE A 264 10.59 0.48 -5.65
N ILE A 265 10.98 -0.57 -4.93
CA ILE A 265 12.37 -0.94 -4.72
C ILE A 265 12.52 -2.41 -5.13
N GLY A 266 13.29 -2.66 -6.17
CA GLY A 266 13.37 -3.99 -6.77
C GLY A 266 14.78 -4.39 -7.16
N ASP A 267 14.99 -5.70 -7.20
CA ASP A 267 16.18 -6.30 -7.75
C ASP A 267 16.03 -6.42 -9.27
N VAL A 268 17.07 -6.06 -10.02
CA VAL A 268 17.10 -6.29 -11.45
C VAL A 268 17.93 -7.54 -11.73
N LYS A 269 17.43 -8.42 -12.59
CA LYS A 269 18.13 -9.63 -13.01
C LYS A 269 19.56 -9.27 -13.47
N ASN A 270 20.54 -9.99 -12.92
CA ASN A 270 21.97 -9.86 -13.20
C ASN A 270 22.62 -8.55 -12.72
N CYS A 271 22.02 -7.82 -11.78
CA CYS A 271 22.65 -6.68 -11.12
C CYS A 271 22.67 -6.86 -9.60
N SER A 272 23.81 -6.58 -8.98
CA SER A 272 23.92 -6.55 -7.52
C SER A 272 23.37 -5.26 -6.91
N LYS A 273 23.03 -4.26 -7.74
CA LYS A 273 22.47 -2.99 -7.30
C LYS A 273 20.96 -2.98 -7.45
N ARG A 274 20.30 -2.37 -6.48
CA ARG A 274 18.86 -2.19 -6.45
C ARG A 274 18.41 -1.02 -7.32
N VAL A 275 17.26 -1.18 -7.94
CA VAL A 275 16.59 -0.09 -8.66
C VAL A 275 15.58 0.55 -7.74
N PHE A 276 15.69 1.88 -7.66
CA PHE A 276 14.74 2.74 -6.98
C PHE A 276 13.91 3.42 -8.05
N SER A 277 12.61 3.21 -7.99
CA SER A 277 11.62 3.68 -8.95
C SER A 277 10.50 4.36 -8.22
N PHE A 278 10.06 5.51 -8.71
CA PHE A 278 9.01 6.32 -8.11
C PHE A 278 7.97 6.61 -9.17
N ILE A 279 6.71 6.37 -8.84
CA ILE A 279 5.59 6.69 -9.72
C ILE A 279 4.69 7.62 -8.95
N PHE A 280 4.38 8.76 -9.53
CA PHE A 280 3.41 9.66 -8.94
C PHE A 280 2.59 10.37 -10.00
N LYS A 281 1.32 10.56 -9.68
CA LYS A 281 0.36 11.32 -10.46
C LYS A 281 -0.14 12.47 -9.63
N ILE A 282 -0.01 13.68 -10.18
CA ILE A 282 -0.46 14.93 -9.57
C ILE A 282 -1.29 15.72 -10.57
N ASP A 283 -2.22 16.52 -10.05
CA ASP A 283 -2.94 17.51 -10.85
C ASP A 283 -2.38 18.88 -10.49
N THR A 284 -1.61 19.50 -11.38
CA THR A 284 -1.03 20.83 -11.19
C THR A 284 -1.79 21.84 -12.04
N GLN A 285 -2.47 22.80 -11.42
CA GLN A 285 -3.26 23.83 -12.14
C GLN A 285 -4.24 23.25 -13.19
N SER A 286 -4.90 22.14 -12.85
CA SER A 286 -5.80 21.40 -13.77
C SER A 286 -5.12 20.73 -14.97
N ASN A 287 -3.81 20.54 -14.93
CA ASN A 287 -3.08 19.66 -15.86
C ASN A 287 -2.66 18.38 -15.13
N PRO A 288 -3.09 17.20 -15.59
CA PRO A 288 -2.64 15.94 -15.02
C PRO A 288 -1.21 15.65 -15.47
N VAL A 289 -0.33 15.34 -14.51
CA VAL A 289 1.05 14.94 -14.76
C VAL A 289 1.27 13.59 -14.09
N LEU A 290 1.65 12.59 -14.89
CA LEU A 290 2.02 11.26 -14.41
C LEU A 290 3.51 11.04 -14.71
N ILE A 291 4.30 10.89 -13.65
CA ILE A 291 5.74 10.75 -13.72
C ILE A 291 6.15 9.34 -13.34
N HIS A 292 7.06 8.76 -14.11
CA HIS A 292 7.90 7.65 -13.69
C HIS A 292 9.33 8.15 -13.55
N ALA A 293 9.86 8.10 -12.33
CA ALA A 293 11.21 8.55 -11.99
C ALA A 293 12.05 7.37 -11.49
N TYR A 294 13.35 7.40 -11.76
CA TYR A 294 14.25 6.28 -11.46
C TYR A 294 15.70 6.71 -11.24
N ASN A 295 16.46 5.90 -10.50
CA ASN A 295 17.88 6.14 -10.25
C ASN A 295 18.76 5.83 -11.46
N LYS A 296 19.13 6.89 -12.16
CA LYS A 296 19.97 6.94 -13.37
C LYS A 296 21.24 6.10 -13.30
N ASN A 297 21.96 6.16 -12.19
CA ASN A 297 23.29 5.56 -12.05
C ASN A 297 23.24 4.03 -12.09
N THR A 298 22.22 3.41 -11.50
CA THR A 298 22.03 1.97 -11.54
C THR A 298 21.71 1.51 -12.96
N LEU A 299 20.78 2.19 -13.63
CA LEU A 299 20.30 1.77 -14.96
C LEU A 299 21.32 2.01 -16.09
N ARG A 300 22.07 3.11 -16.05
CA ARG A 300 23.14 3.38 -17.02
C ARG A 300 24.25 2.33 -16.96
N SER A 301 24.60 1.87 -15.76
CA SER A 301 25.58 0.78 -15.60
C SER A 301 25.11 -0.53 -16.25
N MET A 302 23.79 -0.72 -16.37
CA MET A 302 23.16 -1.91 -16.92
C MET A 302 22.87 -1.82 -18.42
N LYS A 303 22.95 -0.63 -19.04
CA LYS A 303 22.49 -0.37 -20.42
C LYS A 303 21.05 -0.82 -20.69
N VAL A 304 20.20 -0.79 -19.66
CA VAL A 304 18.78 -1.16 -19.74
C VAL A 304 17.95 0.11 -19.86
N ASN A 305 17.02 0.14 -20.82
CA ASN A 305 15.96 1.14 -20.82
C ASN A 305 14.88 0.69 -19.83
N PHE A 306 14.75 1.38 -18.70
CA PHE A 306 13.79 1.06 -17.65
C PHE A 306 12.55 1.93 -17.83
N ARG A 307 11.79 1.63 -18.89
CA ARG A 307 10.53 2.30 -19.15
C ARG A 307 9.39 1.44 -18.64
N ILE A 308 8.59 1.99 -17.74
CA ILE A 308 7.35 1.33 -17.31
C ILE A 308 6.24 1.55 -18.32
N THR A 309 5.45 0.52 -18.57
CA THR A 309 4.24 0.58 -19.39
C THR A 309 3.05 1.11 -18.59
N GLN A 310 2.03 1.62 -19.27
CA GLN A 310 0.79 2.03 -18.60
C GLN A 310 0.07 0.86 -17.93
N ASP A 311 0.19 -0.35 -18.47
CA ASP A 311 -0.37 -1.57 -17.90
C ASP A 311 0.25 -1.83 -16.52
N GLU A 312 1.58 -1.76 -16.42
CA GLU A 312 2.33 -1.87 -15.16
C GLU A 312 1.99 -0.72 -14.19
N VAL A 313 1.78 0.51 -14.67
CA VAL A 313 1.30 1.62 -13.82
C VAL A 313 -0.05 1.28 -13.20
N VAL A 314 -0.99 0.75 -13.98
CA VAL A 314 -2.32 0.37 -13.49
C VAL A 314 -2.24 -0.79 -12.50
N GLU A 315 -1.42 -1.81 -12.76
CA GLU A 315 -1.15 -2.87 -11.78
C GLU A 315 -0.66 -2.28 -10.46
N ILE A 316 0.31 -1.36 -10.50
CA ILE A 316 0.86 -0.72 -9.31
C ILE A 316 -0.21 0.08 -8.55
N ILE A 317 -1.08 0.82 -9.25
CA ILE A 317 -2.20 1.54 -8.64
C ILE A 317 -3.15 0.56 -7.95
N LEU A 318 -3.52 -0.53 -8.62
CA LEU A 318 -4.48 -1.53 -8.11
C LEU A 318 -3.92 -2.30 -6.90
N LEU A 319 -2.62 -2.60 -6.88
CA LEU A 319 -1.95 -3.23 -5.74
C LEU A 319 -1.76 -2.25 -4.57
N ASN A 320 -1.78 -0.94 -4.83
CA ASN A 320 -1.53 0.11 -3.82
C ASN A 320 -2.70 1.08 -3.67
N LYS A 321 -3.95 0.60 -3.82
CA LYS A 321 -5.17 1.44 -3.75
C LYS A 321 -5.24 2.35 -2.52
N LYS A 322 -4.65 1.96 -1.38
CA LYS A 322 -4.53 2.81 -0.18
C LYS A 322 -3.80 4.14 -0.39
N LYS A 323 -3.06 4.28 -1.48
CA LYS A 323 -2.33 5.49 -1.92
C LYS A 323 -3.09 6.30 -2.97
N LEU A 324 -4.26 5.83 -3.38
CA LEU A 324 -5.11 6.50 -4.35
C LEU A 324 -6.07 7.46 -3.62
N ALA A 325 -5.98 8.74 -3.94
CA ALA A 325 -6.92 9.75 -3.48
C ALA A 325 -7.70 10.34 -4.66
N LEU A 326 -9.00 10.55 -4.47
CA LEU A 326 -9.97 10.84 -5.52
C LEU A 326 -10.83 12.06 -5.14
N SER A 327 -11.17 12.88 -6.13
CA SER A 327 -12.17 13.91 -5.97
C SER A 327 -13.59 13.31 -5.99
N ILE A 328 -14.54 14.04 -5.41
CA ILE A 328 -15.96 13.65 -5.48
C ILE A 328 -16.47 13.59 -6.93
N ASP A 329 -16.00 14.50 -7.78
CA ASP A 329 -16.43 14.57 -9.17
C ASP A 329 -15.89 13.39 -9.99
N PHE A 330 -14.66 12.94 -9.69
CA PHE A 330 -14.12 11.72 -10.29
C PHE A 330 -14.98 10.51 -9.90
N ILE A 331 -15.29 10.33 -8.61
CA ILE A 331 -16.12 9.21 -8.14
C ILE A 331 -17.50 9.23 -8.80
N LYS A 332 -18.15 10.39 -8.88
CA LYS A 332 -19.47 10.54 -9.52
C LYS A 332 -19.45 10.29 -11.03
N SER A 333 -18.28 10.36 -11.67
CA SER A 333 -18.14 10.07 -13.10
C SER A 333 -18.03 8.58 -13.41
N LEU A 334 -17.79 7.75 -12.39
CA LEU A 334 -17.68 6.30 -12.53
C LEU A 334 -19.07 5.66 -12.40
N ASP A 335 -19.31 4.60 -13.17
CA ASP A 335 -20.48 3.75 -12.96
C ASP A 335 -20.29 2.82 -11.74
N ASP A 336 -21.39 2.24 -11.30
CA ASP A 336 -21.41 1.37 -10.11
C ASP A 336 -20.49 0.16 -10.28
N PHE A 337 -20.36 -0.38 -11.50
CA PHE A 337 -19.50 -1.53 -11.78
C PHE A 337 -18.01 -1.21 -11.55
N TYR A 338 -17.56 0.00 -11.93
CA TYR A 338 -16.20 0.45 -11.65
C TYR A 338 -15.95 0.70 -10.19
N LEU A 339 -16.92 1.28 -9.48
CA LEU A 339 -16.83 1.49 -8.04
C LEU A 339 -16.74 0.16 -7.29
N GLU A 340 -17.59 -0.81 -7.63
CA GLU A 340 -17.57 -2.17 -7.10
C GLU A 340 -16.24 -2.89 -7.40
N SER A 341 -15.70 -2.68 -8.60
CA SER A 341 -14.41 -3.25 -8.99
C SER A 341 -13.25 -2.62 -8.21
N LEU A 342 -13.28 -1.30 -7.99
CA LEU A 342 -12.19 -0.59 -7.33
C LEU A 342 -12.09 -0.95 -5.84
N ILE A 343 -13.21 -1.28 -5.18
CA ILE A 343 -13.20 -1.68 -3.76
C ILE A 343 -12.71 -3.13 -3.51
N LEU A 344 -12.50 -3.92 -4.55
CA LEU A 344 -11.91 -5.26 -4.41
C LEU A 344 -10.47 -5.14 -3.89
N ASN A 345 -10.08 -6.03 -2.96
CA ASN A 345 -8.69 -6.18 -2.58
C ASN A 345 -8.03 -7.23 -3.49
N GLU A 346 -7.00 -6.80 -4.20
CA GLU A 346 -6.30 -7.63 -5.19
C GLU A 346 -5.55 -8.80 -4.57
N GLU A 347 -5.16 -8.70 -3.30
CA GLU A 347 -4.56 -9.81 -2.53
C GLU A 347 -5.51 -11.00 -2.42
N PHE A 348 -6.83 -10.77 -2.46
CA PHE A 348 -7.86 -11.80 -2.33
C PHE A 348 -8.60 -12.08 -3.66
N SER A 349 -8.67 -11.09 -4.56
CA SER A 349 -9.41 -11.21 -5.81
C SER A 349 -8.61 -11.93 -6.92
N GLY A 350 -7.27 -11.84 -6.87
CA GLY A 350 -6.38 -12.37 -7.92
C GLY A 350 -6.51 -11.68 -9.29
N LYS A 351 -7.21 -10.53 -9.39
CA LYS A 351 -7.58 -9.92 -10.67
C LYS A 351 -6.50 -9.08 -11.34
N THR A 352 -5.40 -8.75 -10.65
CA THR A 352 -4.33 -7.93 -11.25
C THR A 352 -3.66 -8.59 -12.45
N ASN A 353 -3.67 -9.93 -12.53
CA ASN A 353 -3.14 -10.65 -13.70
C ASN A 353 -4.14 -10.72 -14.87
N ASN A 354 -5.35 -10.17 -14.72
CA ASN A 354 -6.39 -10.22 -15.76
C ASN A 354 -6.25 -9.02 -16.70
N PHE A 355 -5.83 -9.28 -17.93
CA PHE A 355 -5.63 -8.24 -18.94
C PHE A 355 -6.86 -7.36 -19.22
N ALA A 356 -8.08 -7.94 -19.21
CA ALA A 356 -9.30 -7.16 -19.40
C ALA A 356 -9.55 -6.20 -18.22
N TYR A 357 -9.19 -6.61 -17.01
CA TYR A 357 -9.27 -5.79 -15.81
C TYR A 357 -8.25 -4.63 -15.87
N ILE A 358 -7.03 -4.89 -16.33
CA ILE A 358 -6.02 -3.85 -16.54
C ILE A 358 -6.46 -2.85 -17.61
N ILE A 359 -6.97 -3.31 -18.77
CA ILE A 359 -7.53 -2.42 -19.79
C ILE A 359 -8.60 -1.50 -19.20
N LEU A 360 -9.54 -2.09 -18.45
CA LEU A 360 -10.63 -1.32 -17.83
C LEU A 360 -10.10 -0.15 -16.98
N PHE A 361 -9.11 -0.41 -16.12
CA PHE A 361 -8.55 0.61 -15.25
C PHE A 361 -7.62 1.60 -15.97
N LYS A 362 -7.04 1.23 -17.12
CA LYS A 362 -6.39 2.20 -18.00
C LYS A 362 -7.40 3.22 -18.54
N MET A 363 -8.58 2.78 -18.97
CA MET A 363 -9.62 3.70 -19.44
C MET A 363 -10.07 4.68 -18.33
N ILE A 364 -10.17 4.17 -17.11
CA ILE A 364 -10.58 4.94 -15.92
C ILE A 364 -9.52 5.97 -15.52
N PHE A 365 -8.26 5.55 -15.33
CA PHE A 365 -7.21 6.41 -14.77
C PHE A 365 -6.43 7.19 -15.81
N LEU A 366 -6.26 6.68 -17.03
CA LEU A 366 -5.39 7.29 -18.04
C LEU A 366 -6.19 7.96 -19.17
N GLY A 367 -7.44 7.54 -19.38
CA GLY A 367 -8.35 8.11 -20.38
C GLY A 367 -8.17 7.53 -21.79
N GLU A 368 -7.68 6.29 -21.88
CA GLU A 368 -7.55 5.54 -23.13
C GLU A 368 -8.82 4.76 -23.52
#